data_AF-A0A1W9PYC9-F1
#
_entry.id   AF-A0A1W9PYC9-F1
#
_cell.length_a   1.000
_cell.length_b   1.000
_cell.length_c   1.000
_cell.angle_alpha   90.00
_cell.angle_beta   90.00
_cell.angle_gamma   90.00
#
_symmetry.space_group_name_H-M   'P 1'
#
loop_
_entity.id
_entity.type
_entity.pdbx_description
1 polymer ?
#
loop_
_entity_poly.entity_id
_entity_poly.type
_entity_poly.pdbx_seq_one_letter_code
_entity_poly.pdbx_strand_id
1 'polypeptide(L)'
;MGMNLKPAQQLNPKGFYEDEDFSKVCAKIWTLYHLQSLNHCTLDHSCLLSIGEKYKWDFETLIRHRQNQGNHWGVKEPLLSLLVPVFQQFLSNPFFIVVKRNIERHVDSRYNKINERFSRQRFAAMFYYLKKGYLFNLLAHVLNNLKSIGMTKEDMKHLVTSFYILVDSVVMNQPHMYVNFDTLLAQPKHTINGIIAFLSLAPTREQVEGALSFIDPNLRHYT
;
A
#
# COMPACT_ATOMS: atom_id res chain seq x y z
N MET A 1 6.89 -12.02 0.99
CA MET A 1 5.89 -11.33 0.14
C MET A 1 5.64 -12.18 -1.10
N GLY A 2 4.59 -11.89 -1.88
CA GLY A 2 4.30 -12.64 -3.12
C GLY A 2 5.46 -12.68 -4.11
N MET A 3 5.44 -13.63 -5.05
CA MET A 3 6.50 -13.78 -6.07
C MET A 3 6.41 -12.77 -7.21
N ASN A 4 5.25 -12.13 -7.38
CA ASN A 4 5.00 -11.16 -8.45
C ASN A 4 4.99 -9.72 -7.90
N LEU A 5 6.18 -9.16 -7.69
CA LEU A 5 6.34 -7.82 -7.14
C LEU A 5 6.54 -6.80 -8.26
N LYS A 6 5.89 -5.62 -8.15
CA LYS A 6 6.06 -4.52 -9.10
C LYS A 6 7.53 -4.14 -9.22
N PRO A 7 8.14 -4.14 -10.41
CA PRO A 7 9.55 -3.80 -10.55
C PRO A 7 9.84 -2.35 -10.15
N ALA A 8 11.10 -2.05 -9.88
CA ALA A 8 11.56 -0.69 -9.72
C ALA A 8 11.21 0.18 -10.93
N GLN A 9 10.85 1.43 -10.65
CA GLN A 9 10.53 2.45 -11.65
C GLN A 9 11.27 3.73 -11.30
N GLN A 10 11.43 4.66 -12.24
CA GLN A 10 12.10 5.95 -11.96
C GLN A 10 11.48 6.70 -10.76
N LEU A 11 10.15 6.61 -10.59
CA LEU A 11 9.39 7.22 -9.49
C LEU A 11 9.40 6.39 -8.19
N ASN A 12 9.73 5.10 -8.29
CA ASN A 12 9.88 4.19 -7.17
C ASN A 12 11.13 3.33 -7.41
N PRO A 13 12.33 3.94 -7.31
CA PRO A 13 13.58 3.31 -7.73
C PRO A 13 13.96 2.12 -6.87
N LYS A 14 13.37 2.08 -5.66
CA LYS A 14 13.50 1.01 -4.71
C LYS A 14 12.72 -0.24 -5.20
N GLY A 15 11.49 -0.10 -5.72
CA GLY A 15 10.76 -1.17 -6.41
C GLY A 15 10.49 -2.45 -5.60
N PHE A 16 9.78 -3.41 -6.16
CA PHE A 16 9.59 -4.75 -5.58
C PHE A 16 8.95 -4.78 -4.17
N TYR A 17 8.03 -3.86 -3.87
CA TYR A 17 7.30 -3.84 -2.58
C TYR A 17 5.81 -4.11 -2.72
N GLU A 18 5.27 -3.85 -3.90
CA GLU A 18 3.84 -3.95 -4.14
C GLU A 18 3.55 -5.25 -4.85
N ASP A 19 2.62 -6.01 -4.28
CA ASP A 19 2.16 -7.25 -4.88
C ASP A 19 1.28 -6.91 -6.09
N GLU A 20 1.76 -7.25 -7.28
CA GLU A 20 1.13 -6.90 -8.54
C GLU A 20 -0.23 -7.58 -8.72
N ASP A 21 -0.40 -8.78 -8.17
CA ASP A 21 -1.66 -9.53 -8.29
C ASP A 21 -2.76 -8.85 -7.47
N PHE A 22 -2.43 -8.43 -6.24
CA PHE A 22 -3.32 -7.62 -5.40
C PHE A 22 -3.57 -6.24 -6.00
N SER A 23 -2.54 -5.63 -6.59
CA SER A 23 -2.64 -4.32 -7.22
C SER A 23 -3.67 -4.29 -8.34
N LYS A 24 -3.74 -5.35 -9.15
CA LYS A 24 -4.71 -5.46 -10.25
C LYS A 24 -6.15 -5.49 -9.73
N VAL A 25 -6.42 -6.30 -8.71
CA VAL A 25 -7.75 -6.38 -8.08
C VAL A 25 -8.10 -5.05 -7.42
N CYS A 26 -7.19 -4.47 -6.64
CA CYS A 26 -7.40 -3.18 -5.99
C CYS A 26 -7.63 -2.06 -7.01
N ALA A 27 -6.90 -2.02 -8.14
CA ALA A 27 -7.09 -1.02 -9.20
C ALA A 27 -8.45 -1.15 -9.90
N LYS A 28 -8.92 -2.39 -10.11
CA LYS A 28 -10.26 -2.67 -10.67
C LYS A 28 -11.36 -2.13 -9.73
N ILE A 29 -11.27 -2.45 -8.44
CA ILE A 29 -12.20 -1.95 -7.41
C ILE A 29 -12.14 -0.43 -7.35
N TRP A 30 -10.93 0.13 -7.24
CA TRP A 30 -10.70 1.58 -7.15
C TRP A 30 -11.35 2.34 -8.30
N THR A 31 -11.18 1.84 -9.52
CA THR A 31 -11.69 2.51 -10.71
C THR A 31 -13.22 2.45 -10.78
N LEU A 32 -13.81 1.30 -10.45
CA LEU A 32 -15.25 1.08 -10.54
C LEU A 32 -16.05 1.75 -9.42
N TYR A 33 -15.48 1.86 -8.22
CA TYR A 33 -16.17 2.43 -7.05
C TYR A 33 -15.73 3.85 -6.73
N HIS A 34 -14.86 4.42 -7.57
CA HIS A 34 -14.32 5.77 -7.39
C HIS A 34 -13.86 6.01 -5.95
N LEU A 35 -13.14 5.05 -5.37
CA LEU A 35 -12.64 5.07 -3.99
C LEU A 35 -11.57 6.15 -3.81
N GLN A 36 -11.79 7.38 -4.25
CA GLN A 36 -10.78 8.43 -4.28
C GLN A 36 -10.75 9.26 -3.00
N SER A 37 -9.57 9.83 -2.79
CA SER A 37 -9.09 10.61 -1.64
C SER A 37 -10.04 11.63 -1.01
N LEU A 38 -10.98 12.19 -1.76
CA LEU A 38 -11.84 13.27 -1.25
C LEU A 38 -13.19 12.76 -0.72
N ASN A 39 -13.60 11.54 -1.08
CA ASN A 39 -14.88 10.95 -0.66
C ASN A 39 -14.71 9.90 0.44
N HIS A 40 -13.52 9.73 1.03
CA HIS A 40 -13.30 8.70 2.05
C HIS A 40 -14.07 8.92 3.34
N CYS A 41 -14.55 10.14 3.61
CA CYS A 41 -15.46 10.38 4.73
C CYS A 41 -16.84 9.71 4.54
N THR A 42 -17.12 9.10 3.39
CA THR A 42 -18.42 8.46 3.11
C THR A 42 -18.29 7.11 2.41
N LEU A 43 -17.19 6.36 2.63
CA LEU A 43 -17.26 4.93 2.33
C LEU A 43 -18.16 4.28 3.36
N ASP A 44 -19.46 4.35 3.06
CA ASP A 44 -20.49 3.68 3.82
C ASP A 44 -20.08 2.21 3.97
N HIS A 45 -20.23 1.70 5.18
CA HIS A 45 -19.95 0.32 5.51
C HIS A 45 -20.71 -0.62 4.55
N SER A 46 -21.95 -0.28 4.18
CA SER A 46 -22.74 -1.06 3.23
C SER A 46 -22.09 -1.13 1.84
N CYS A 47 -21.47 -0.04 1.38
CA CYS A 47 -20.74 0.00 0.12
C CYS A 47 -19.53 -0.92 0.17
N LEU A 48 -18.75 -0.87 1.26
CA LEU A 48 -17.62 -1.77 1.46
C LEU A 48 -18.06 -3.24 1.46
N LEU A 49 -19.14 -3.60 2.16
CA LEU A 49 -19.69 -4.95 2.14
C LEU A 49 -20.09 -5.39 0.72
N SER A 50 -20.74 -4.50 -0.06
CA SER A 50 -21.10 -4.80 -1.45
C SER A 50 -19.89 -5.02 -2.36
N ILE A 51 -18.79 -4.30 -2.12
CA ILE A 51 -17.50 -4.52 -2.80
C ILE A 51 -16.97 -5.90 -2.41
N GLY A 52 -17.03 -6.26 -1.13
CA GLY A 52 -16.61 -7.58 -0.63
C GLY A 52 -17.31 -8.71 -1.35
N GLU A 53 -18.64 -8.68 -1.41
CA GLU A 53 -19.42 -9.72 -2.09
C GLU A 53 -19.10 -9.80 -3.58
N LYS A 54 -19.00 -8.65 -4.28
CA LYS A 54 -18.72 -8.62 -5.72
C LYS A 54 -17.33 -9.15 -6.06
N TYR A 55 -16.33 -8.94 -5.20
CA TYR A 55 -14.93 -9.32 -5.44
C TYR A 55 -14.48 -10.52 -4.60
N LYS A 56 -15.41 -11.19 -3.93
CA LYS A 56 -15.14 -12.35 -3.08
C LYS A 56 -14.28 -13.40 -3.80
N TRP A 57 -14.68 -13.79 -5.01
CA TRP A 57 -13.95 -14.80 -5.78
C TRP A 57 -12.53 -14.34 -6.17
N ASP A 58 -12.37 -13.06 -6.52
CA ASP A 58 -11.06 -12.47 -6.85
C ASP A 58 -10.13 -12.55 -5.60
N PHE A 59 -10.62 -12.17 -4.42
CA PHE A 59 -9.84 -12.23 -3.17
C PHE A 59 -9.55 -13.65 -2.69
N GLU A 60 -10.55 -14.53 -2.67
CA GLU A 60 -10.39 -15.93 -2.24
C GLU A 60 -9.38 -16.66 -3.14
N THR A 61 -9.41 -16.40 -4.45
CA THR A 61 -8.47 -16.98 -5.41
C THR A 61 -7.03 -16.51 -5.11
N LEU A 62 -6.84 -15.20 -4.90
CA LEU A 62 -5.52 -14.65 -4.55
C LEU A 62 -4.99 -15.20 -3.23
N ILE A 63 -5.84 -15.24 -2.20
CA ILE A 63 -5.47 -15.74 -0.86
C ILE A 63 -5.13 -17.22 -0.93
N ARG A 64 -5.96 -18.04 -1.58
CA ARG A 64 -5.70 -19.48 -1.75
C ARG A 64 -4.40 -19.73 -2.49
N HIS A 65 -4.14 -18.97 -3.56
CA HIS A 65 -2.88 -19.05 -4.29
C HIS A 65 -1.69 -18.74 -3.38
N ARG A 66 -1.77 -17.72 -2.52
CA ARG A 66 -0.71 -17.37 -1.57
C ARG A 66 -0.54 -18.42 -0.46
N GLN A 67 -1.63 -18.96 0.07
CA GLN A 67 -1.59 -20.04 1.07
C GLN A 67 -0.92 -21.30 0.53
N ASN A 68 -1.07 -21.59 -0.76
CA ASN A 68 -0.42 -22.73 -1.41
C ASN A 68 1.09 -22.53 -1.66
N GLN A 69 1.64 -21.33 -1.45
CA GLN A 69 3.06 -21.02 -1.69
C GLN A 69 3.94 -21.20 -0.43
N GLY A 70 3.35 -21.41 0.74
CA GLY A 70 4.10 -21.66 1.97
C GLY A 70 3.30 -21.35 3.24
N ASN A 71 3.91 -21.64 4.39
CA ASN A 71 3.27 -21.53 5.70
C ASN A 71 2.96 -20.09 6.11
N HIS A 72 3.72 -19.12 5.59
CA HIS A 72 3.54 -17.70 5.85
C HIS A 72 3.58 -16.92 4.54
N TRP A 73 2.66 -15.97 4.39
CA TRP A 73 2.67 -15.02 3.31
C TRP A 73 2.31 -13.63 3.84
N GLY A 74 2.68 -12.62 3.08
CA GLY A 74 2.38 -11.24 3.39
C GLY A 74 2.25 -10.43 2.11
N VAL A 75 1.46 -9.37 2.20
CA VAL A 75 1.19 -8.46 1.10
C VAL A 75 1.38 -7.03 1.58
N LYS A 76 1.96 -6.20 0.72
CA LYS A 76 1.89 -4.75 0.85
C LYS A 76 1.26 -4.20 -0.43
N GLU A 77 0.19 -3.44 -0.27
CA GLU A 77 -0.47 -2.70 -1.34
C GLU A 77 -1.18 -1.49 -0.70
N PRO A 78 -0.78 -0.24 -1.00
CA PRO A 78 -1.37 0.94 -0.36
C PRO A 78 -2.90 1.05 -0.50
N LEU A 79 -3.46 0.61 -1.64
CA LEU A 79 -4.91 0.63 -1.86
C LEU A 79 -5.64 -0.40 -1.00
N LEU A 80 -4.97 -1.50 -0.64
CA LEU A 80 -5.55 -2.54 0.19
C LEU A 80 -5.91 -2.01 1.59
N SER A 81 -5.18 -1.01 2.11
CA SER A 81 -5.49 -0.38 3.40
C SER A 81 -6.88 0.25 3.46
N LEU A 82 -7.43 0.73 2.33
CA LEU A 82 -8.81 1.23 2.25
C LEU A 82 -9.85 0.12 2.12
N LEU A 83 -9.39 -1.07 1.73
CA LEU A 83 -10.19 -2.28 1.59
C LEU A 83 -10.00 -3.24 2.76
N VAL A 84 -9.23 -2.87 3.78
CA VAL A 84 -8.99 -3.70 4.97
C VAL A 84 -10.30 -4.21 5.62
N PRO A 85 -11.37 -3.40 5.79
CA PRO A 85 -12.64 -3.89 6.34
C PRO A 85 -13.27 -5.05 5.54
N VAL A 86 -13.03 -5.07 4.23
CA VAL A 86 -13.50 -6.09 3.30
C VAL A 86 -12.56 -7.28 3.28
N PHE A 87 -11.27 -6.98 3.09
CA PHE A 87 -10.23 -7.95 2.87
C PHE A 87 -10.03 -8.89 4.06
N GLN A 88 -10.13 -8.37 5.28
CA GLN A 88 -9.95 -9.18 6.50
C GLN A 88 -10.94 -10.34 6.62
N GLN A 89 -12.12 -10.24 6.00
CA GLN A 89 -13.17 -11.27 6.10
C GLN A 89 -12.78 -12.58 5.40
N PHE A 90 -11.77 -12.52 4.53
CA PHE A 90 -11.24 -13.67 3.79
C PHE A 90 -9.99 -14.26 4.45
N LEU A 91 -9.54 -13.71 5.58
CA LEU A 91 -8.31 -14.12 6.27
C LEU A 91 -8.64 -14.91 7.54
N SER A 92 -7.95 -16.03 7.76
CA SER A 92 -8.19 -16.90 8.91
C SER A 92 -7.33 -16.55 10.14
N ASN A 93 -6.14 -15.98 9.95
CA ASN A 93 -5.21 -15.60 11.02
C ASN A 93 -4.35 -14.39 10.61
N PRO A 94 -4.96 -13.21 10.37
CA PRO A 94 -4.23 -12.05 9.88
C PRO A 94 -3.40 -11.38 10.99
N PHE A 95 -2.18 -10.98 10.63
CA PHE A 95 -1.35 -10.07 11.42
C PHE A 95 -1.21 -8.75 10.66
N PHE A 96 -1.50 -7.63 11.31
CA PHE A 96 -1.46 -6.31 10.70
C PHE A 96 -0.24 -5.51 11.16
N ILE A 97 0.61 -5.09 10.23
CA ILE A 97 1.69 -4.14 10.51
C ILE A 97 1.29 -2.79 9.92
N VAL A 98 0.98 -1.83 10.80
CA VAL A 98 0.51 -0.51 10.40
C VAL A 98 1.64 0.51 10.54
N VAL A 99 2.12 1.00 9.40
CA VAL A 99 3.16 2.03 9.37
C VAL A 99 2.54 3.41 9.62
N LYS A 100 2.88 4.01 10.75
CA LYS A 100 2.46 5.36 11.13
C LYS A 100 3.56 6.36 10.80
N ARG A 101 3.17 7.52 10.29
CA ARG A 101 4.07 8.65 10.03
C ARG A 101 3.45 9.90 10.64
N ASN A 102 4.28 10.85 11.07
CA ASN A 102 3.80 12.18 11.44
C ASN A 102 2.87 12.72 10.32
N ILE A 103 1.65 13.13 10.71
CA ILE A 103 0.57 13.47 9.76
C ILE A 103 1.02 14.61 8.86
N GLU A 104 1.57 15.69 9.40
CA GLU A 104 2.01 16.86 8.62
C GLU A 104 3.07 16.46 7.57
N ARG A 105 4.09 15.67 7.97
CA ARG A 105 5.10 15.19 7.02
C ARG A 105 4.53 14.25 5.95
N HIS A 106 3.50 13.48 6.28
CA HIS A 106 2.80 12.63 5.31
C HIS A 106 1.98 13.49 4.34
N VAL A 107 1.25 14.49 4.86
CA VAL A 107 0.47 15.47 4.09
C VAL A 107 1.37 16.22 3.13
N ASP A 108 2.48 16.79 3.59
CA ASP A 108 3.45 17.49 2.73
C ASP A 108 4.00 16.58 1.64
N SER A 109 4.41 15.37 2.00
CA SER A 109 4.94 14.39 1.05
C SER A 109 3.92 14.02 -0.02
N ARG A 110 2.65 13.84 0.34
CA ARG A 110 1.56 13.58 -0.61
C ARG A 110 1.27 14.82 -1.43
N TYR A 111 1.07 15.97 -0.81
CA TYR A 111 0.72 17.23 -1.45
C TYR A 111 1.74 17.63 -2.52
N ASN A 112 3.03 17.55 -2.21
CA ASN A 112 4.12 17.81 -3.16
C ASN A 112 4.09 16.83 -4.34
N LYS A 113 3.96 15.53 -4.06
CA LYS A 113 3.78 14.50 -5.11
C LYS A 113 2.57 14.75 -5.97
N ILE A 114 1.47 15.25 -5.40
CA ILE A 114 0.36 15.65 -6.24
C ILE A 114 0.85 16.83 -7.06
N ASN A 115 1.15 18.00 -6.52
CA ASN A 115 1.57 19.22 -7.27
C ASN A 115 2.65 19.04 -8.35
N GLU A 116 3.52 18.04 -8.26
CA GLU A 116 4.40 17.58 -9.34
C GLU A 116 3.66 16.89 -10.53
N ARG A 117 2.34 17.14 -10.70
CA ARG A 117 1.38 16.49 -11.64
C ARG A 117 1.83 16.51 -13.09
N PHE A 118 2.56 17.55 -13.47
CA PHE A 118 3.07 17.79 -14.81
C PHE A 118 4.60 17.63 -14.89
N SER A 119 5.21 17.00 -13.90
CA SER A 119 6.64 16.68 -13.98
C SER A 119 6.92 15.76 -15.16
N ARG A 120 8.11 15.93 -15.78
CA ARG A 120 8.60 15.06 -16.86
C ARG A 120 8.50 13.56 -16.51
N GLN A 121 8.63 13.23 -15.23
CA GLN A 121 8.57 11.85 -14.73
C GLN A 121 7.16 11.24 -14.85
N ARG A 122 6.08 12.03 -14.67
CA ARG A 122 4.71 11.51 -14.87
C ARG A 122 4.34 11.36 -16.34
N PHE A 123 4.83 12.24 -17.20
CA PHE A 123 4.73 12.02 -18.64
C PHE A 123 5.42 10.72 -19.05
N ALA A 124 6.61 10.43 -18.51
CA ALA A 124 7.29 9.16 -18.76
C ALA A 124 6.46 7.95 -18.29
N ALA A 125 5.78 8.04 -17.14
CA ALA A 125 4.86 6.99 -16.69
C ALA A 125 3.65 6.82 -17.62
N MET A 126 3.07 7.91 -18.12
CA MET A 126 2.01 7.85 -19.15
C MET A 126 2.49 7.15 -20.42
N PHE A 127 3.69 7.51 -20.91
CA PHE A 127 4.30 6.85 -22.07
C PHE A 127 4.57 5.36 -21.81
N TYR A 128 4.97 4.98 -20.60
CA TYR A 128 5.14 3.58 -20.22
C TYR A 128 3.83 2.80 -20.34
N TYR A 129 2.73 3.31 -19.77
CA TYR A 129 1.42 2.64 -19.86
C TYR A 129 0.91 2.58 -21.30
N LEU A 130 1.10 3.65 -22.06
CA LEU A 130 0.76 3.69 -23.49
C LEU A 130 1.51 2.62 -24.28
N LYS A 131 2.83 2.52 -24.10
CA LYS A 131 3.68 1.53 -24.80
C LYS A 131 3.32 0.08 -24.44
N LYS A 132 2.81 -0.17 -23.25
CA LYS A 132 2.37 -1.49 -22.79
C LYS A 132 0.93 -1.84 -23.20
N GLY A 133 0.22 -0.96 -23.92
CA GLY A 133 -1.17 -1.17 -24.31
C GLY A 133 -2.16 -1.08 -23.14
N TYR A 134 -1.75 -0.52 -22.00
CA TYR A 134 -2.58 -0.40 -20.81
C TYR A 134 -3.43 0.87 -20.85
N LEU A 135 -4.29 0.99 -21.87
CA LEU A 135 -5.11 2.18 -22.12
C LEU A 135 -6.01 2.54 -20.92
N PHE A 136 -6.55 1.54 -20.23
CA PHE A 136 -7.35 1.74 -19.03
C PHE A 136 -6.55 2.37 -17.88
N ASN A 137 -5.32 1.90 -17.65
CA ASN A 137 -4.44 2.44 -16.61
C ASN A 137 -4.05 3.89 -16.93
N LEU A 138 -3.82 4.19 -18.22
CA LEU A 138 -3.56 5.55 -18.68
C LEU A 138 -4.76 6.47 -18.41
N LEU A 139 -5.96 6.05 -18.79
CA LEU A 139 -7.19 6.83 -18.54
C LEU A 139 -7.42 7.05 -17.05
N ALA A 140 -7.29 6.00 -16.23
CA ALA A 140 -7.38 6.11 -14.78
C ALA A 140 -6.33 7.09 -14.22
N HIS A 141 -5.10 7.06 -14.75
CA HIS A 141 -4.03 7.98 -14.35
C HIS A 141 -4.36 9.43 -14.68
N VAL A 142 -4.86 9.72 -15.89
CA VAL A 142 -5.27 11.07 -16.30
C VAL A 142 -6.44 11.58 -15.46
N LEU A 143 -7.49 10.76 -15.28
CA LEU A 143 -8.65 11.12 -14.46
C LEU A 143 -8.26 11.38 -13.00
N ASN A 144 -7.35 10.57 -12.42
CA ASN A 144 -6.83 10.80 -11.08
C ASN A 144 -6.07 12.13 -10.97
N ASN A 145 -5.29 12.51 -11.98
CA ASN A 145 -4.57 13.78 -12.00
C ASN A 145 -5.53 14.97 -12.11
N LEU A 146 -6.57 14.90 -12.95
CA LEU A 146 -7.55 15.97 -13.10
C LEU A 146 -8.36 16.20 -11.82
N LYS A 147 -8.81 15.13 -11.16
CA LYS A 147 -9.67 15.24 -9.97
C LYS A 147 -8.96 15.75 -8.73
N SER A 148 -7.64 15.71 -8.70
CA SER A 148 -6.90 16.30 -7.60
C SER A 148 -6.74 17.82 -7.76
N ILE A 149 -6.98 18.39 -8.95
CA ILE A 149 -6.81 19.83 -9.22
C ILE A 149 -7.65 20.62 -8.21
N GLY A 150 -7.04 21.62 -7.57
CA GLY A 150 -7.69 22.43 -6.54
C GLY A 150 -7.67 21.84 -5.12
N MET A 151 -7.17 20.61 -4.92
CA MET A 151 -7.00 20.03 -3.58
C MET A 151 -6.03 20.87 -2.74
N THR A 152 -6.48 21.30 -1.57
CA THR A 152 -5.69 22.06 -0.60
C THR A 152 -4.86 21.14 0.31
N LYS A 153 -3.96 21.71 1.11
CA LYS A 153 -3.26 20.94 2.15
C LYS A 153 -4.21 20.43 3.24
N GLU A 154 -5.26 21.18 3.55
CA GLU A 154 -6.24 20.77 4.57
C GLU A 154 -7.07 19.58 4.06
N ASP A 155 -7.50 19.61 2.80
CA ASP A 155 -8.16 18.45 2.16
C ASP A 155 -7.27 17.20 2.22
N MET A 156 -5.96 17.37 1.97
CA MET A 156 -4.97 16.30 2.07
C MET A 156 -4.81 15.79 3.51
N LYS A 157 -4.87 16.68 4.50
CA LYS A 157 -4.80 16.33 5.92
C LYS A 157 -6.02 15.55 6.36
N HIS A 158 -7.21 15.99 5.98
CA HIS A 158 -8.44 15.24 6.21
C HIS A 158 -8.37 13.85 5.57
N LEU A 159 -7.94 13.76 4.31
CA LEU A 159 -7.71 12.48 3.63
C LEU A 159 -6.81 11.54 4.44
N VAL A 160 -5.60 12.00 4.78
CA VAL A 160 -4.59 11.17 5.46
C VAL A 160 -5.09 10.73 6.83
N THR A 161 -5.79 11.62 7.53
CA THR A 161 -6.37 11.33 8.86
C THR A 161 -7.48 10.30 8.76
N SER A 162 -8.44 10.48 7.85
CA SER A 162 -9.55 9.53 7.63
C SER A 162 -9.04 8.15 7.24
N PHE A 163 -7.96 8.07 6.46
CA PHE A 163 -7.30 6.80 6.16
C PHE A 163 -6.77 6.11 7.42
N TYR A 164 -6.10 6.83 8.32
CA TYR A 164 -5.62 6.25 9.57
C TYR A 164 -6.76 5.84 10.49
N ILE A 165 -7.82 6.64 10.60
CA ILE A 165 -9.01 6.30 11.38
C ILE A 165 -9.65 5.00 10.86
N LEU A 166 -9.82 4.87 9.54
CA LEU A 166 -10.37 3.66 8.92
C LEU A 166 -9.52 2.43 9.25
N VAL A 167 -8.20 2.51 9.04
CA VAL A 167 -7.29 1.39 9.34
C VAL A 167 -7.37 1.03 10.83
N ASP A 168 -7.29 2.02 11.72
CA ASP A 168 -7.33 1.79 13.17
C ASP A 168 -8.65 1.16 13.61
N SER A 169 -9.78 1.62 13.06
CA SER A 169 -11.11 1.07 13.37
C SER A 169 -11.22 -0.43 13.09
N VAL A 170 -10.42 -0.95 12.17
CA VAL A 170 -10.38 -2.38 11.84
C VAL A 170 -9.33 -3.12 12.64
N VAL A 171 -8.09 -2.62 12.66
CA VAL A 171 -6.96 -3.40 13.22
C VAL A 171 -6.97 -3.45 14.74
N MET A 172 -7.62 -2.52 15.43
CA MET A 172 -7.63 -2.46 16.90
C MET A 172 -8.12 -3.75 17.57
N ASN A 173 -8.99 -4.51 16.90
CA ASN A 173 -9.54 -5.77 17.40
C ASN A 173 -8.82 -7.01 16.86
N GLN A 174 -7.68 -6.84 16.17
CA GLN A 174 -6.92 -7.90 15.51
C GLN A 174 -5.48 -7.91 16.03
N PRO A 175 -4.72 -9.00 15.84
CA PRO A 175 -3.27 -8.98 16.07
C PRO A 175 -2.61 -7.90 15.22
N HIS A 176 -2.10 -6.84 15.84
CA HIS A 176 -1.49 -5.72 15.13
C HIS A 176 -0.26 -5.14 15.84
N MET A 177 0.61 -4.52 15.04
CA MET A 177 1.79 -3.79 15.49
C MET A 177 1.85 -2.44 14.77
N TYR A 178 1.99 -1.35 15.52
CA TYR A 178 2.32 -0.05 14.95
C TYR A 178 3.82 0.08 14.75
N VAL A 179 4.22 0.45 13.52
CA VAL A 179 5.59 0.79 13.19
C VAL A 179 5.67 2.28 12.92
N ASN A 180 6.33 3.03 13.79
CA ASN A 180 6.61 4.43 13.54
C ASN A 180 7.70 4.55 12.46
N PHE A 181 7.40 5.26 11.39
CA PHE A 181 8.30 5.44 10.25
C PHE A 181 9.62 6.10 10.62
N ASP A 182 9.60 7.10 11.50
CA ASP A 182 10.81 7.81 11.93
C ASP A 182 11.66 6.92 12.85
N THR A 183 11.04 6.15 13.74
CA THR A 183 11.74 5.13 14.55
C THR A 183 12.34 4.02 13.69
N LEU A 184 11.62 3.55 12.66
CA LEU A 184 12.12 2.55 11.72
C LEU A 184 13.41 3.02 11.02
N LEU A 185 13.49 4.30 10.67
CA LEU A 185 14.68 4.87 10.04
C LEU A 185 15.82 5.09 11.05
N ALA A 186 15.50 5.52 12.28
CA ALA A 186 16.49 5.80 13.30
C ALA A 186 17.07 4.53 13.96
N GLN A 187 16.26 3.48 14.09
CA GLN A 187 16.59 2.25 14.81
C GLN A 187 16.09 0.99 14.05
N PRO A 188 16.53 0.78 12.79
CA PRO A 188 15.98 -0.27 11.92
C PRO A 188 16.12 -1.67 12.52
N LYS A 189 17.25 -1.97 13.17
CA LYS A 189 17.48 -3.26 13.84
C LYS A 189 16.47 -3.54 14.96
N HIS A 190 16.16 -2.52 15.78
CA HIS A 190 15.18 -2.66 16.84
C HIS A 190 13.78 -2.93 16.27
N THR A 191 13.38 -2.18 15.23
CA THR A 191 12.08 -2.38 14.59
C THR A 191 11.96 -3.73 13.88
N ILE A 192 13.00 -4.17 13.16
CA ILE A 192 13.02 -5.49 12.52
C ILE A 192 12.88 -6.60 13.56
N ASN A 193 13.64 -6.55 14.66
CA ASN A 193 13.52 -7.52 15.74
C ASN A 193 12.12 -7.53 16.36
N GLY A 194 11.50 -6.36 16.52
CA GLY A 194 10.11 -6.25 16.97
C GLY A 194 9.13 -6.94 16.01
N ILE A 195 9.30 -6.76 14.69
CA ILE A 195 8.46 -7.43 13.68
C ILE A 195 8.68 -8.95 13.71
N ILE A 196 9.93 -9.42 13.83
CA ILE A 196 10.26 -10.84 13.92
C ILE A 196 9.58 -11.48 15.14
N ALA A 197 9.68 -10.83 16.30
CA ALA A 197 9.03 -11.29 17.52
C ALA A 197 7.50 -11.28 17.40
N PHE A 198 6.92 -10.19 16.90
CA PHE A 198 5.47 -10.05 16.72
C PHE A 198 4.89 -11.13 15.80
N LEU A 199 5.57 -11.42 14.70
CA LEU A 199 5.14 -12.44 13.73
C LEU A 199 5.62 -13.86 14.09
N SER A 200 6.36 -14.03 15.20
CA SER A 200 6.99 -15.30 15.58
C SER A 200 7.79 -15.95 14.44
N LEU A 201 8.55 -15.14 13.71
CA LEU A 201 9.38 -15.62 12.60
C LEU A 201 10.74 -16.12 13.09
N ALA A 202 11.31 -17.05 12.33
CA ALA A 202 12.70 -17.51 12.50
C ALA A 202 13.50 -17.20 11.22
N PRO A 203 13.76 -15.92 10.89
CA PRO A 203 14.49 -15.57 9.68
C PRO A 203 15.97 -15.97 9.80
N THR A 204 16.61 -16.24 8.66
CA THR A 204 18.06 -16.44 8.62
C THR A 204 18.79 -15.11 8.84
N ARG A 205 20.08 -15.18 9.17
CA ARG A 205 20.93 -14.00 9.33
C ARG A 205 20.94 -13.15 8.05
N GLU A 206 21.02 -13.78 6.89
CA GLU A 206 21.03 -13.13 5.57
C GLU A 206 19.73 -12.39 5.31
N GLN A 207 18.58 -12.93 5.73
CA GLN A 207 17.29 -12.25 5.61
C GLN A 207 17.22 -10.99 6.48
N VAL A 208 17.76 -11.05 7.70
CA VAL A 208 17.83 -9.89 8.61
C VAL A 208 18.79 -8.82 8.07
N GLU A 209 19.97 -9.22 7.59
CA GLU A 209 20.94 -8.30 6.98
C GLU A 209 20.41 -7.69 5.67
N GLY A 210 19.68 -8.47 4.85
CA GLY A 210 18.97 -7.99 3.68
C GLY A 210 17.91 -6.94 4.02
N ALA A 211 17.12 -7.17 5.08
CA ALA A 211 16.14 -6.18 5.55
C ALA A 211 16.81 -4.90 6.09
N LEU A 212 17.93 -5.02 6.82
CA LEU A 212 18.69 -3.88 7.34
C LEU A 212 19.30 -3.02 6.23
N SER A 213 20.00 -3.64 5.30
CA SER A 213 20.60 -2.97 4.14
C SER A 213 19.57 -2.30 3.24
N PHE A 214 18.35 -2.84 3.24
CA PHE A 214 17.23 -2.26 2.51
C PHE A 214 16.71 -0.94 3.12
N ILE A 215 16.62 -0.88 4.45
CA ILE A 215 16.07 0.28 5.18
C ILE A 215 17.12 1.38 5.30
N ASP A 216 18.34 1.04 5.74
CA ASP A 216 19.40 2.01 5.95
C ASP A 216 20.08 2.36 4.61
N PRO A 217 19.90 3.58 4.08
CA PRO A 217 20.52 3.98 2.83
C PRO A 217 22.06 3.97 2.88
N ASN A 218 22.66 4.03 4.07
CA ASN A 218 24.11 3.99 4.26
C ASN A 218 24.68 2.57 4.21
N LEU A 219 23.84 1.54 4.39
CA LEU A 219 24.22 0.13 4.32
C LEU A 219 24.07 -0.45 2.91
N ARG A 220 23.86 0.40 1.89
CA ARG A 220 23.84 -0.05 0.50
C ARG A 220 25.24 -0.48 0.07
N HIS A 221 25.47 -1.78 0.01
CA HIS A 221 26.46 -2.29 -0.93
C HIS A 221 25.91 -2.02 -2.33
N TYR A 222 26.61 -1.17 -3.11
CA TYR A 222 26.31 -0.98 -4.52
C TYR A 222 26.49 -2.34 -5.21
N THR A 223 25.38 -3.03 -5.47
CA THR A 223 25.32 -4.18 -6.40
C THR A 223 24.87 -3.68 -7.76
#